data_AF-A0A844N0F1-F1
#
_entry.id   AF-A0A844N0F1-F1
#
_cell.length_a   1.000
_cell.length_b   1.000
_cell.length_c   1.000
_cell.angle_alpha   90.00
_cell.angle_beta   90.00
_cell.angle_gamma   90.00
#
_symmetry.space_group_name_H-M   'P 1'
#
loop_
_entity.id
_entity.type
_entity.pdbx_description
1 polymer ?
#
loop_
_entity_poly.entity_id
_entity_poly.type
_entity_poly.pdbx_seq_one_letter_code
_entity_poly.pdbx_strand_id
1 'polypeptide(L)'
;MRLFTNTADFKFIQIQNNISENDVLVSNPDVLSIVIHNILDNAINNTDQGFIYIYGITNECRYDLVIEDTGLGMSEEELAK
;
A
#
# COMPACT_ATOMS: atom_id res chain seq x y z
N MET A 1 -11.25 -10.24 5.38
CA MET A 1 -12.59 -10.26 4.72
C MET A 1 -12.88 -8.85 4.20
N ARG A 2 -13.08 -8.71 2.87
CA ARG A 2 -13.45 -7.52 2.06
C ARG A 2 -13.69 -6.18 2.80
N LEU A 3 -12.67 -5.33 2.95
CA LEU A 3 -12.85 -3.97 3.51
C LEU A 3 -12.43 -2.83 2.58
N PHE A 4 -11.55 -3.05 1.60
CA PHE A 4 -10.99 -1.96 0.79
C PHE A 4 -11.77 -1.63 -0.49
N THR A 5 -12.57 -2.56 -1.00
CA THR A 5 -13.20 -2.44 -2.32
C THR A 5 -14.26 -1.33 -2.35
N ASN A 6 -15.08 -1.22 -1.30
CA ASN A 6 -16.21 -0.28 -1.31
C ASN A 6 -15.78 1.20 -1.25
N THR A 7 -14.72 1.54 -0.52
CA THR A 7 -14.25 2.94 -0.42
C THR A 7 -13.43 3.35 -1.64
N ALA A 8 -12.58 2.45 -2.16
CA ALA A 8 -11.82 2.71 -3.38
C ALA A 8 -12.74 2.87 -4.61
N ASP A 9 -13.78 2.02 -4.72
CA ASP A 9 -14.79 2.13 -5.79
C ASP A 9 -15.58 3.44 -5.70
N PHE A 10 -15.86 3.92 -4.49
CA PHE A 10 -16.56 5.20 -4.27
C PHE A 10 -15.69 6.42 -4.62
N LYS A 11 -14.37 6.30 -4.44
CA LYS A 11 -13.39 7.36 -4.70
C LYS A 11 -12.74 7.27 -6.10
N PHE A 12 -13.15 6.35 -6.97
CA PHE A 12 -12.46 6.10 -8.27
C PHE A 12 -10.96 5.83 -8.12
N ILE A 13 -10.55 5.17 -7.03
CA ILE A 13 -9.16 4.80 -6.79
C ILE A 13 -8.90 3.44 -7.43
N GLN A 14 -7.86 3.36 -8.27
CA GLN A 14 -7.43 2.10 -8.88
C GLN A 14 -6.24 1.52 -8.12
N ILE A 15 -6.41 0.32 -7.57
CA ILE A 15 -5.32 -0.41 -6.90
C ILE A 15 -4.68 -1.38 -7.89
N GLN A 16 -3.38 -1.25 -8.10
CA GLN A 16 -2.58 -2.11 -8.96
C GLN A 16 -1.57 -2.91 -8.13
N ASN A 17 -1.73 -4.23 -8.12
CA ASN A 17 -0.78 -5.13 -7.49
C ASN A 17 0.15 -5.73 -8.54
N ASN A 18 1.43 -5.34 -8.47
CA ASN A 18 2.48 -5.71 -9.40
C ASN A 18 3.53 -6.62 -8.71
N ILE A 19 3.19 -7.22 -7.57
CA ILE A 19 4.01 -8.25 -6.92
C ILE A 19 3.95 -9.54 -7.72
N SER A 20 5.11 -10.14 -7.97
CA SER A 20 5.21 -11.41 -8.69
C SER A 20 4.73 -12.55 -7.80
N GLU A 21 4.04 -13.55 -8.37
CA GLU A 21 3.73 -14.78 -7.64
C GLU A 21 4.99 -15.56 -7.22
N ASN A 22 6.14 -15.24 -7.81
CA ASN A 22 7.44 -15.80 -7.44
C ASN A 22 8.11 -15.06 -6.28
N ASP A 23 7.55 -13.93 -5.82
CA ASP A 23 8.10 -13.17 -4.69
C ASP A 23 7.69 -13.85 -3.38
N VAL A 24 8.59 -14.68 -2.83
CA VAL A 24 8.34 -15.44 -1.60
C VAL A 24 9.08 -14.80 -0.43
N LEU A 25 8.35 -14.52 0.64
CA LEU A 25 8.86 -13.96 1.88
C LEU A 25 8.63 -14.93 3.05
N VAL A 26 9.63 -15.09 3.91
CA VAL A 26 9.49 -15.81 5.19
C VAL A 26 9.14 -14.81 6.27
N SER A 27 7.90 -14.86 6.76
CA SER A 27 7.40 -13.96 7.81
C SER A 27 6.26 -14.60 8.62
N ASN A 28 5.74 -13.87 9.60
CA ASN A 28 4.44 -14.19 10.20
C ASN A 28 3.34 -13.56 9.31
N PRO A 29 2.50 -14.37 8.64
CA PRO A 29 1.50 -13.86 7.71
C PRO A 29 0.44 -12.99 8.39
N ASP A 30 0.08 -13.27 9.64
CA ASP A 30 -0.92 -12.49 10.38
C ASP A 30 -0.38 -11.09 10.67
N VAL A 31 0.85 -11.00 11.17
CA VAL A 31 1.51 -9.71 11.45
C VAL A 31 1.71 -8.92 10.17
N LEU A 32 2.18 -9.57 9.09
CA LEU A 32 2.38 -8.92 7.81
C LEU A 32 1.06 -8.38 7.23
N SER A 33 -0.03 -9.13 7.36
CA SER A 33 -1.36 -8.69 6.91
C SER A 33 -1.79 -7.41 7.62
N ILE A 34 -1.57 -7.31 8.94
CA ILE A 34 -1.91 -6.12 9.73
C ILE A 34 -1.10 -4.91 9.25
N VAL A 35 0.20 -5.08 9.00
CA VAL A 35 1.07 -4.00 8.50
C VAL A 35 0.61 -3.51 7.12
N ILE A 36 0.38 -4.44 6.19
CA ILE A 36 -0.09 -4.10 4.83
C ILE A 36 -1.45 -3.40 4.90
N HIS A 37 -2.36 -3.87 5.75
CA HIS A 37 -3.66 -3.23 5.92
C HIS A 37 -3.55 -1.80 6.42
N ASN A 38 -2.74 -1.54 7.44
CA ASN A 38 -2.55 -0.18 7.97
C ASN A 38 -2.00 0.79 6.91
N ILE A 39 -1.03 0.34 6.11
CA ILE A 39 -0.45 1.18 5.07
C ILE A 39 -1.46 1.41 3.94
N LEU A 40 -2.18 0.37 3.52
CA LEU A 40 -3.17 0.47 2.45
C LEU A 40 -4.38 1.33 2.86
N ASP A 41 -4.83 1.23 4.12
CA ASP A 41 -5.86 2.10 4.70
C ASP A 41 -5.41 3.56 4.64
N ASN A 42 -4.16 3.86 5.02
CA ASN A 42 -3.61 5.21 4.93
C ASN A 42 -3.59 5.73 3.49
N ALA A 43 -3.14 4.92 2.53
CA ALA A 43 -3.11 5.30 1.12
C ALA A 43 -4.53 5.60 0.56
N ILE A 44 -5.53 4.76 0.87
CA ILE A 44 -6.91 4.96 0.43
C ILE A 44 -7.55 6.19 1.07
N ASN A 45 -7.26 6.46 2.35
CA ASN A 45 -7.82 7.61 3.05
C ASN A 45 -7.26 8.94 2.53
N ASN A 46 -5.97 8.97 2.17
CA ASN A 46 -5.27 10.18 1.71
C ASN A 46 -5.26 10.38 0.19
N THR A 47 -5.81 9.42 -0.56
CA THR A 47 -6.08 9.56 -1.99
C THR A 47 -7.56 9.82 -2.20
N ASP A 48 -7.91 10.89 -2.94
CA ASP A 48 -9.30 11.17 -3.28
C ASP A 48 -9.70 10.62 -4.63
N GLN A 49 -8.83 10.73 -5.65
CA GLN A 49 -8.93 10.08 -6.95
C GLN A 49 -7.51 9.77 -7.42
N GLY A 50 -7.29 8.61 -8.05
CA GLY A 50 -5.98 8.25 -8.58
C GLY A 50 -5.63 6.79 -8.43
N PHE A 51 -4.35 6.52 -8.14
CA PHE A 51 -3.79 5.17 -8.16
C PHE A 51 -3.09 4.84 -6.86
N ILE A 52 -3.15 3.56 -6.49
CA ILE A 52 -2.30 2.97 -5.48
C ILE A 52 -1.53 1.83 -6.14
N TYR A 53 -0.20 1.87 -6.09
CA TYR A 53 0.69 0.87 -6.67
C TYR A 53 1.32 0.04 -5.56
N ILE A 54 1.28 -1.29 -5.71
CA ILE A 54 1.94 -2.23 -4.81
C ILE A 54 2.97 -3.01 -5.63
N TYR A 55 4.25 -2.90 -5.28
CA TYR A 55 5.32 -3.52 -6.06
C TYR A 55 6.56 -3.82 -5.20
N GLY A 56 7.40 -4.72 -5.71
CA GLY A 56 8.65 -5.12 -5.07
C GLY A 56 9.85 -4.48 -5.74
N ILE A 57 10.81 -4.01 -4.97
CA ILE A 57 12.14 -3.63 -5.45
C ILE A 57 13.15 -4.57 -4.81
N THR A 58 13.82 -5.38 -5.64
CA THR A 58 14.93 -6.22 -5.17
C THR A 58 16.25 -5.46 -5.34
N ASN A 59 16.93 -5.22 -4.23
CA ASN A 59 18.28 -4.67 -4.18
C ASN A 59 19.25 -5.76 -3.68
N GLU A 60 20.57 -5.54 -3.79
CA GLU A 60 21.61 -6.58 -3.59
C GLU A 60 21.45 -7.43 -2.30
N CYS A 61 20.92 -6.84 -1.22
CA CYS A 61 20.77 -7.52 0.07
C CYS A 61 19.36 -7.43 0.68
N ARG A 62 18.37 -6.87 -0.03
CA ARG A 62 17.02 -6.67 0.53
C ARG A 62 15.93 -6.66 -0.52
N TYR A 63 14.75 -7.08 -0.10
CA TYR A 63 13.52 -6.93 -0.85
C TYR A 63 12.67 -5.83 -0.19
N ASP A 64 12.43 -4.75 -0.93
CA ASP A 64 11.62 -3.63 -0.49
C ASP A 64 10.20 -3.83 -1.05
N LEU A 65 9.22 -4.10 -0.16
CA LEU A 65 7.80 -4.08 -0.51
C LEU A 65 7.31 -2.63 -0.44
N VAL A 66 6.88 -2.09 -1.57
CA VAL A 66 6.46 -0.69 -1.71
C VAL A 66 4.96 -0.60 -1.93
N ILE A 67 4.32 0.31 -1.20
CA ILE A 67 2.94 0.73 -1.39
C ILE A 67 3.00 2.25 -1.62
N GLU A 68 2.69 2.69 -2.82
CA GLU A 68 2.74 4.09 -3.25
C GLU A 68 1.35 4.57 -3.63
N ASP A 69 0.96 5.76 -3.18
CA ASP A 69 -0.30 6.40 -3.54
C ASP A 69 -0.08 7.73 -4.27
N THR A 70 -1.05 8.14 -5.08
CA THR A 70 -1.03 9.43 -5.79
C THR A 70 -1.85 10.51 -5.07
N GLY A 71 -2.03 10.37 -3.76
CA GLY A 71 -2.82 11.28 -2.94
C GLY A 71 -2.15 12.62 -2.70
N LEU A 72 -2.72 13.40 -1.77
CA LEU A 72 -2.23 14.75 -1.44
C LEU A 72 -0.87 14.75 -0.72
N GLY A 73 -0.38 13.58 -0.32
CA GLY A 73 0.80 13.43 0.51
C GLY A 73 0.55 13.86 1.95
N MET A 74 1.63 13.91 2.75
CA MET A 74 1.59 14.38 4.13
C MET A 74 2.05 15.84 4.17
N SER A 75 1.39 16.64 4.99
CA SER A 75 1.87 18.00 5.28
C SER A 75 3.22 17.95 6.04
N GLU A 76 4.01 19.03 5.97
CA GLU A 76 5.28 19.12 6.70
C GLU A 76 5.09 18.96 8.23
N GLU A 77 3.94 19.39 8.76
CA GLU A 77 3.57 19.24 10.16
C GLU A 77 3.31 17.78 10.55
N GLU A 78 2.78 16.97 9.63
CA GLU A 78 2.55 15.54 9.85
C GLU A 78 3.85 14.72 9.77
N LEU A 79 4.78 15.14 8.91
CA LEU A 79 6.10 14.51 8.78
C LEU A 79 7.01 14.75 9.99
N ALA A 80 6.75 15.80 10.78
CA ALA A 80 7.55 16.18 11.94
C ALA A 80 7.10 15.51 13.26
N LYS A 81 6.08 14.65 13.23
CA LYS A 81 5.58 13.89 14.40
C LYS A 81 6.35 12.59 14.60
#